data_AF-A0A2T2WJW0-F1
#
_entry.id   AF-A0A2T2WJW0-F1
#
_cell.length_a   1.000
_cell.length_b   1.000
_cell.length_c   1.000
_cell.angle_alpha   90.00
_cell.angle_beta   90.00
_cell.angle_gamma   90.00
#
_symmetry.space_group_name_H-M   'P 1'
#
loop_
_entity.id
_entity.type
_entity.pdbx_description
1 polymer ?
#
loop_
_entity_poly.entity_id
_entity_poly.type
_entity_poly.pdbx_seq_one_letter_code
_entity_poly.pdbx_strand_id
1 'polypeptide(L)'
;MDPELKKDAALRLKVAAGHLESIRRMVDQDIYCVNIMKQVSAVQASLEQVQRILLRNHLLTCVADAMREGMGTPIVDELIGAMKYMPFTAGEAIGPDHALSPLIEHPLCHCHSDQTPETVQKIMKEGEE
;
A
#
# COMPACT_ATOMS: atom_id res chain seq x y z
N MET A 1 10.20 -19.88 10.50
CA MET A 1 9.09 -19.25 9.76
C MET A 1 8.27 -20.35 9.11
N ASP A 2 6.95 -20.29 9.26
CA ASP A 2 6.00 -21.18 8.60
C ASP A 2 6.15 -21.09 7.06
N PRO A 3 6.22 -22.22 6.33
CA PRO A 3 6.45 -22.22 4.88
C PRO A 3 5.38 -21.48 4.06
N GLU A 4 4.11 -21.59 4.45
CA GLU A 4 3.00 -20.96 3.73
C GLU A 4 3.02 -19.43 3.95
N LEU A 5 3.22 -18.98 5.19
CA LEU A 5 3.36 -17.55 5.49
C LEU A 5 4.61 -16.95 4.83
N LYS A 6 5.72 -17.69 4.75
CA LYS A 6 6.93 -17.27 4.04
C LYS A 6 6.64 -17.05 2.56
N LYS A 7 5.93 -17.98 1.92
CA LYS A 7 5.58 -17.91 0.50
C LYS A 7 4.65 -16.74 0.21
N ASP A 8 3.62 -16.51 1.04
CA ASP A 8 2.70 -15.37 0.91
C ASP A 8 3.43 -14.03 1.05
N ALA A 9 4.25 -13.87 2.10
CA ALA A 9 5.06 -12.67 2.29
C ALA A 9 5.99 -12.40 1.08
N ALA A 10 6.67 -13.42 0.59
CA ALA A 10 7.57 -13.30 -0.56
C ALA A 10 6.83 -12.90 -1.85
N LEU A 11 5.65 -13.48 -2.09
CA LEU A 11 4.82 -13.14 -3.24
C LEU A 11 4.38 -11.67 -3.20
N ARG A 12 3.90 -11.20 -2.03
CA ARG A 12 3.46 -9.81 -1.86
C ARG A 12 4.59 -8.81 -2.01
N LEU A 13 5.78 -9.12 -1.46
CA LEU A 13 6.98 -8.31 -1.67
C LEU A 13 7.34 -8.21 -3.15
N LYS A 14 7.26 -9.32 -3.90
CA LYS A 14 7.49 -9.33 -5.35
C LYS A 14 6.50 -8.42 -6.09
N VAL A 15 5.22 -8.46 -5.73
CA VAL A 15 4.18 -7.59 -6.31
C VAL A 15 4.44 -6.12 -5.96
N ALA A 16 4.73 -5.82 -4.70
CA ALA A 16 5.02 -4.47 -4.24
C ALA A 16 6.26 -3.88 -4.95
N ALA A 17 7.30 -4.68 -5.18
CA ALA A 17 8.48 -4.25 -5.94
C ALA A 17 8.14 -3.90 -7.39
N GLY A 18 7.29 -4.69 -8.06
CA GLY A 18 6.82 -4.38 -9.41
C GLY A 18 5.97 -3.10 -9.47
N HIS A 19 5.11 -2.89 -8.46
CA HIS A 19 4.31 -1.67 -8.35
C HIS A 19 5.17 -0.44 -8.10
N LEU A 20 6.20 -0.55 -7.25
CA LEU A 20 7.15 0.52 -7.00
C LEU A 20 7.91 0.93 -8.28
N GLU A 21 8.29 -0.03 -9.12
CA GLU A 21 8.89 0.26 -10.43
C GLU A 21 7.92 1.00 -11.36
N SER A 22 6.63 0.66 -11.35
CA SER A 22 5.62 1.43 -12.09
C SER A 22 5.52 2.88 -11.59
N ILE A 23 5.56 3.10 -10.27
CA ILE A 23 5.54 4.45 -9.68
C ILE A 23 6.78 5.25 -10.10
N ARG A 24 7.97 4.63 -10.11
CA ARG A 24 9.20 5.26 -10.60
C ARG A 24 9.02 5.77 -12.04
N ARG A 25 8.41 4.97 -12.92
CA ARG A 25 8.12 5.38 -14.30
C ARG A 25 7.10 6.51 -14.38
N MET A 26 6.10 6.54 -13.49
CA MET A 26 5.16 7.66 -13.41
C MET A 26 5.87 8.98 -13.08
N VAL A 27 6.89 8.93 -12.22
CA VAL A 27 7.74 10.10 -11.93
C VAL A 27 8.54 10.51 -13.18
N ASP A 28 9.20 9.56 -13.85
CA ASP A 28 9.96 9.84 -15.07
C ASP A 28 9.10 10.43 -16.22
N GLN A 29 7.80 10.15 -16.21
CA GLN A 29 6.83 10.57 -17.20
C GLN A 29 6.08 11.86 -16.80
N ASP A 30 6.49 12.52 -15.71
CA ASP A 30 5.85 13.73 -15.19
C ASP A 30 4.34 13.57 -14.96
N ILE A 31 3.91 12.37 -14.55
CA ILE A 31 2.49 12.09 -14.25
C ILE A 31 2.03 12.94 -13.06
N TYR A 32 0.77 13.39 -13.11
CA TYR A 32 0.16 14.21 -12.07
C TYR A 32 0.43 13.70 -10.64
N CYS A 33 1.00 14.56 -9.80
CA CYS A 33 1.53 14.22 -8.48
C CYS A 33 0.52 13.50 -7.58
N VAL A 34 -0.76 13.89 -7.61
CA VAL A 34 -1.80 13.25 -6.78
C VAL A 34 -2.02 11.79 -7.20
N ASN A 35 -1.88 11.47 -8.48
CA ASN A 35 -1.98 10.08 -8.95
C ASN A 35 -0.78 9.25 -8.46
N ILE A 36 0.43 9.81 -8.51
CA ILE A 36 1.64 9.19 -7.96
C ILE A 36 1.46 8.93 -6.45
N MET A 37 0.99 9.93 -5.69
CA MET A 37 0.71 9.79 -4.25
C MET A 37 -0.28 8.66 -3.95
N LYS A 38 -1.38 8.56 -4.71
CA LYS A 38 -2.35 7.46 -4.56
C LYS A 38 -1.70 6.09 -4.78
N GLN A 39 -0.83 5.97 -5.79
CA GLN A 39 -0.12 4.71 -6.04
C GLN A 39 0.90 4.38 -4.94
N VAL A 40 1.60 5.38 -4.40
CA VAL A 40 2.49 5.21 -3.24
C VAL A 40 1.71 4.67 -2.04
N SER A 41 0.53 5.22 -1.75
CA SER A 41 -0.34 4.71 -0.67
C SER A 41 -0.79 3.26 -0.90
N ALA A 42 -1.04 2.85 -2.14
CA ALA A 42 -1.35 1.46 -2.47
C ALA A 42 -0.16 0.51 -2.20
N VAL A 43 1.08 0.93 -2.49
CA VAL A 43 2.29 0.16 -2.13
C VAL A 43 2.46 0.08 -0.62
N GLN A 44 2.25 1.19 0.10
CA GLN A 44 2.31 1.20 1.57
C GLN A 44 1.35 0.18 2.18
N ALA A 45 0.09 0.14 1.73
CA ALA A 45 -0.90 -0.84 2.20
C ALA A 45 -0.48 -2.31 1.92
N SER A 46 0.19 -2.57 0.80
CA SER A 46 0.75 -3.89 0.49
C SER A 46 1.88 -4.27 1.45
N LEU A 47 2.77 -3.32 1.78
CA LEU A 47 3.86 -3.52 2.73
C LEU A 47 3.33 -3.73 4.16
N GLU A 48 2.29 -3.01 4.58
CA GLU A 48 1.62 -3.24 5.85
C GLU A 48 1.04 -4.66 5.94
N GLN A 49 0.48 -5.19 4.84
CA GLN A 49 0.01 -6.58 4.82
C GLN A 49 1.15 -7.57 4.98
N VAL A 50 2.32 -7.31 4.40
CA VAL A 50 3.53 -8.11 4.64
C VAL A 50 3.93 -8.05 6.12
N GLN A 51 3.93 -6.87 6.74
CA GLN A 51 4.22 -6.73 8.17
C GLN A 51 3.27 -7.57 9.03
N ARG A 52 1.97 -7.57 8.73
CA ARG A 52 0.98 -8.42 9.43
C ARG A 52 1.27 -9.91 9.29
N ILE A 53 1.70 -10.37 8.12
CA ILE A 53 2.08 -11.78 7.89
C ILE A 53 3.32 -12.14 8.70
N LEU A 54 4.33 -11.28 8.71
CA LEU A 54 5.57 -11.48 9.48
C LEU A 54 5.28 -11.50 10.99
N LEU A 55 4.46 -10.58 11.48
CA LEU A 55 4.01 -10.53 12.87
C LEU A 55 3.27 -11.81 13.25
N ARG A 56 2.28 -12.23 12.46
CA ARG A 56 1.55 -13.49 12.68
C ARG A 56 2.50 -14.68 12.74
N ASN A 57 3.44 -14.77 11.81
CA ASN A 57 4.44 -15.82 11.85
C ASN A 57 5.28 -15.79 13.13
N HIS A 58 5.77 -14.61 13.52
CA HIS A 58 6.65 -14.47 14.69
C HIS A 58 5.92 -14.89 15.98
N LEU A 59 4.65 -14.51 16.12
CA LEU A 59 3.79 -14.94 17.23
C LEU A 59 3.60 -16.46 17.27
N LEU A 60 3.36 -17.10 16.12
CA LEU A 60 3.11 -18.55 16.04
C LEU A 60 4.37 -19.42 16.12
N THR A 61 5.56 -18.83 15.94
CA THR A 61 6.83 -19.57 15.92
C THR A 61 7.73 -19.11 17.06
N CYS A 62 8.54 -18.06 16.84
CA CYS A 62 9.54 -17.60 17.80
C CYS A 62 8.97 -17.31 19.20
N VAL A 63 7.83 -16.60 19.28
CA VAL A 63 7.20 -16.30 20.58
C VAL A 63 6.65 -17.57 21.23
N ALA A 64 5.96 -18.43 20.46
CA ALA A 64 5.42 -19.68 20.98
C ALA A 64 6.52 -20.61 21.54
N ASP A 65 7.67 -20.67 20.87
CA ASP A 65 8.83 -21.45 21.32
C ASP A 65 9.47 -20.83 22.57
N ALA A 66 9.73 -19.52 22.56
CA ALA A 66 10.30 -18.80 23.70
C ALA A 66 9.43 -18.89 24.97
N MET A 67 8.10 -18.92 24.84
CA MET A 67 7.19 -19.14 25.97
C MET A 67 7.39 -20.53 26.61
N ARG A 68 7.66 -21.55 25.80
CA ARG A 68 7.94 -22.92 26.30
C ARG A 68 9.30 -23.01 26.98
N GLU A 69 10.24 -22.18 26.57
CA GLU A 69 11.62 -22.12 27.10
C GLU A 69 11.76 -21.18 28.32
N GLY A 70 10.67 -20.54 28.77
CA GLY A 70 10.71 -19.59 29.88
C GLY A 70 11.29 -18.22 29.50
N MET A 71 11.50 -17.96 28.20
CA MET A 71 12.03 -16.72 27.64
C MET A 71 10.92 -15.78 27.15
N GLY A 72 9.74 -15.85 27.78
CA GLY A 72 8.56 -15.13 27.34
C GLY A 72 8.66 -13.60 27.44
N THR A 73 9.14 -13.09 28.57
CA THR A 73 9.28 -11.63 28.78
C THR A 73 10.30 -11.01 27.81
N PRO A 74 11.54 -11.54 27.67
CA PRO A 74 12.52 -10.98 26.74
C PRO A 74 12.04 -10.87 25.29
N ILE A 75 11.37 -11.91 24.77
CA ILE A 75 10.92 -11.89 23.37
C ILE A 75 9.73 -10.95 23.14
N VAL A 76 8.86 -10.80 24.15
CA VAL A 76 7.75 -9.85 24.08
C VAL A 76 8.29 -8.41 24.09
N ASP A 77 9.31 -8.13 24.91
CA ASP A 77 9.95 -6.81 24.93
C ASP A 77 10.63 -6.47 23.59
N GLU A 78 11.30 -7.45 22.98
CA GLU A 78 11.85 -7.33 21.63
C GLU A 78 10.76 -6.99 20.61
N LEU A 79 9.65 -7.74 20.64
CA LEU A 79 8.53 -7.52 19.72
C LEU A 79 7.89 -6.13 19.90
N ILE A 80 7.66 -5.69 21.14
CA ILE A 80 7.16 -4.34 21.46
C ILE A 80 8.15 -3.28 20.93
N GLY A 81 9.44 -3.53 21.00
CA GLY A 81 10.48 -2.69 20.40
C GLY A 81 10.29 -2.52 18.89
N ALA A 82 10.06 -3.63 18.18
CA ALA A 82 9.83 -3.64 16.73
C ALA A 82 8.50 -2.98 16.33
N MET A 83 7.44 -3.12 17.14
CA MET A 83 6.12 -2.56 16.86
C MET A 83 6.11 -1.02 16.77
N LYS A 84 7.10 -0.32 17.34
CA LYS A 84 7.25 1.14 17.21
C LYS A 84 7.40 1.61 15.77
N TYR A 85 7.86 0.72 14.88
CA TYR A 85 8.05 0.99 13.46
C TYR A 85 6.90 0.51 12.58
N MET A 86 5.88 -0.13 13.18
CA MET A 86 4.64 -0.45 12.50
C MET A 86 3.70 0.74 12.69
N PRO A 87 3.49 1.59 11.67
CA PRO A 87 2.41 2.55 11.77
C PRO A 87 1.12 1.74 11.90
N PHE A 88 0.39 1.92 13.01
CA PHE A 88 -1.01 1.44 13.10
C PHE A 88 -1.86 2.39 12.25
N THR A 89 -1.57 2.43 10.96
CA THR A 89 -2.34 3.17 9.96
C THR A 89 -3.44 2.25 9.47
N ALA A 90 -4.66 2.78 9.52
CA ALA A 90 -5.94 2.15 9.20
C ALA A 90 -6.49 1.18 10.26
N GLY A 91 -7.30 1.75 11.17
CA GLY A 91 -8.59 1.13 11.42
C GLY A 91 -9.28 0.90 10.07
N GLU A 92 -9.72 -0.35 9.87
CA GLU A 92 -10.33 -0.88 8.64
C GLU A 92 -9.42 -0.96 7.41
N ALA A 93 -9.14 -2.20 7.00
CA ALA A 93 -8.69 -2.51 5.67
C ALA A 93 -9.60 -1.80 4.64
N ILE A 94 -9.01 -1.01 3.76
CA ILE A 94 -9.69 -0.48 2.58
C ILE A 94 -10.13 -1.72 1.78
N GLY A 95 -11.40 -2.09 1.93
CA GLY A 95 -12.00 -3.20 1.20
C GLY A 95 -12.09 -2.90 -0.29
N PRO A 96 -12.31 -3.93 -1.13
CA PRO A 96 -12.35 -3.80 -2.59
C PRO A 96 -13.43 -2.83 -3.11
N ASP A 97 -14.41 -2.47 -2.27
CA ASP A 97 -15.54 -1.61 -2.63
C ASP A 97 -15.38 -0.14 -2.18
N HIS A 98 -14.23 0.26 -1.62
CA HIS A 98 -13.97 1.68 -1.39
C HIS A 98 -13.60 2.32 -2.73
N ALA A 99 -14.64 2.64 -3.50
CA ALA A 99 -14.52 3.45 -4.70
C ALA A 99 -13.60 4.62 -4.39
N LEU A 100 -12.51 4.74 -5.16
CA LEU A 100 -11.75 5.98 -5.26
C LEU A 100 -12.79 7.09 -5.39
N SER A 101 -12.96 7.87 -4.32
CA SER A 101 -13.94 8.95 -4.28
C SER A 101 -13.81 9.74 -5.58
N PRO A 102 -14.94 10.01 -6.27
CA PRO A 102 -14.92 10.49 -7.65
C PRO A 102 -13.97 11.66 -7.74
N LEU A 103 -13.12 11.60 -8.76
CA LEU A 103 -12.16 12.61 -9.15
C LEU A 103 -12.72 14.00 -8.80
N ILE A 104 -12.20 14.59 -7.72
CA ILE A 104 -12.43 16.01 -7.45
C ILE A 104 -11.78 16.72 -8.62
N GLU A 105 -12.62 17.18 -9.56
CA GLU A 105 -12.26 18.20 -10.53
C GLU A 105 -11.62 19.33 -9.74
N HIS A 106 -10.31 19.52 -9.87
CA HIS A 106 -9.61 20.54 -9.10
C HIS A 106 -9.33 21.76 -9.98
N PRO A 107 -10.02 22.89 -9.76
CA PRO A 107 -9.95 24.09 -10.61
C PRO A 107 -8.68 24.94 -10.40
N LEU A 108 -7.62 24.40 -9.79
CA LEU A 108 -6.41 25.17 -9.44
C LEU A 108 -5.10 24.59 -10.00
N CYS A 109 -5.17 23.60 -10.88
CA CYS A 109 -3.99 23.10 -11.56
C CYS A 109 -3.81 23.83 -12.91
N HIS A 110 -2.87 24.77 -12.97
CA HIS A 110 -2.53 25.51 -14.20
C HIS A 110 -1.66 24.71 -15.21
N CYS A 111 -1.61 23.38 -15.09
CA CYS A 111 -0.74 22.54 -15.93
C CYS A 111 -1.33 22.22 -17.32
N HIS A 112 -2.57 22.63 -17.63
CA HIS A 112 -3.18 22.52 -18.96
C HIS A 112 -3.99 23.79 -19.28
N SER A 113 -3.33 24.82 -19.82
CA SER A 113 -3.98 26.10 -20.16
C SER A 113 -4.91 26.05 -21.37
N ASP A 114 -4.92 24.95 -22.13
CA ASP A 114 -5.55 24.92 -23.46
C ASP A 114 -6.73 23.95 -23.56
N GLN A 115 -7.23 23.42 -22.45
CA GLN A 115 -8.43 22.56 -22.46
C GLN A 115 -9.58 23.26 -21.74
N THR A 116 -10.46 23.89 -22.53
CA THR A 116 -11.70 24.46 -22.02
C THR A 116 -12.67 23.34 -21.61
N PRO A 117 -13.62 23.60 -20.69
CA PRO A 117 -14.65 22.63 -20.29
C PRO A 117 -15.44 22.04 -21.49
N GLU A 118 -15.55 22.78 -22.59
CA GLU A 118 -16.20 22.37 -23.83
C GLU A 118 -15.42 21.27 -24.57
N THR A 119 -14.08 21.30 -24.48
CA THR A 119 -13.20 20.30 -25.12
C THR A 119 -13.29 18.96 -24.40
N VAL A 120 -13.37 19.00 -23.06
CA VAL A 120 -13.52 17.79 -22.23
C VAL A 120 -14.87 17.12 -22.48
N GLN A 121 -15.97 17.88 -22.55
CA GLN A 121 -17.29 17.33 -22.84
C GLN A 121 -17.41 16.75 -24.25
N LYS A 122 -16.67 17.28 -25.22
CA LYS A 122 -16.65 16.75 -26.58
C LYS A 122 -15.92 15.39 -26.65
N ILE A 123 -14.77 15.28 -26.00
CA ILE A 123 -13.99 14.02 -25.93
C ILE A 123 -14.80 12.91 -25.23
N MET A 124 -15.56 13.24 -24.17
CA MET A 124 -16.40 12.25 -23.48
C MET A 124 -17.57 11.74 -24.34
N LYS A 125 -18.09 12.56 -25.26
CA LYS A 125 -19.19 12.16 -26.17
C LYS A 125 -18.72 11.36 -27.38
N GLU A 126 -17.50 11.58 -27.85
CA GLU A 126 -16.93 10.87 -29.01
C GLU A 126 -16.37 9.48 -28.63
N GLY A 127 -16.29 9.13 -27.35
CA GLY A 127 -15.81 7.83 -26.85
C GLY A 127 -16.89 6.77 -26.59
N GLU A 128 -18.16 7.07 -26.89
CA GLU A 128 -19.31 6.15 -26.71
C GLU A 128 -19.93 5.67 -28.04
N GLU A 129 -19.30 5.93 -29.19
CA GLU A 129 -19.63 5.32 -30.50
C GLU A 129 -18.55 4.34 -30.98
#